data_AF-A0A5L8ZB22-F1
#
_entry.id   AF-A0A5L8ZB22-F1
#
_cell.length_a   1.000
_cell.length_b   1.000
_cell.length_c   1.000
_cell.angle_alpha   90.00
_cell.angle_beta   90.00
_cell.angle_gamma   90.00
#
_symmetry.space_group_name_H-M   'P 1'
#
loop_
_entity.id
_entity.type
_entity.pdbx_description
1 polymer ?
#
loop_
_entity_poly.entity_id
_entity_poly.type
_entity_poly.pdbx_seq_one_letter_code
_entity_poly.pdbx_strand_id
1 'polypeptide(L)'
;MTNTLNKLKYDKFYYSAENKVLPFNALNKSNYKTYEHQMFCPDCQEAKLHYVYNTKTPHLKQKPKASHKNHCPYQYIGASKESIKRHFDTLTDEQIGYKLDSMIRYLCTDKNTREAYLTDEDMGKNLCILWKSKTRHF
;
A
#
# COMPACT_ATOMS: atom_id res chain seq x y z
N MET A 1 10.84 -17.53 -19.06
CA MET A 1 9.52 -17.41 -18.40
C MET A 1 9.45 -16.06 -17.71
N THR A 2 8.91 -15.03 -18.36
CA THR A 2 8.76 -13.69 -17.76
C THR A 2 7.54 -13.71 -16.86
N ASN A 3 7.71 -14.16 -15.61
CA ASN A 3 6.71 -13.97 -14.57
C ASN A 3 6.76 -12.49 -14.16
N THR A 4 6.26 -11.62 -15.04
CA THR A 4 5.98 -10.23 -14.70
C THR A 4 4.80 -10.31 -13.76
N LEU A 5 5.08 -10.53 -12.47
CA LEU A 5 4.09 -10.43 -11.41
C LEU A 5 3.46 -9.05 -11.60
N ASN A 6 2.25 -9.02 -12.16
CA ASN A 6 1.53 -7.80 -12.40
C ASN A 6 1.29 -7.25 -10.99
N LYS A 7 2.13 -6.33 -10.53
CA LYS A 7 2.19 -5.94 -9.12
C LYS A 7 0.98 -5.05 -8.87
N LEU A 8 -0.17 -5.69 -8.69
CA LEU A 8 -1.42 -5.02 -8.39
C LEU A 8 -1.21 -4.22 -7.11
N LYS A 9 -1.59 -2.94 -7.15
CA LYS A 9 -1.50 -2.09 -5.96
C LYS A 9 -2.32 -2.68 -4.81
N TYR A 10 -3.45 -3.31 -5.12
CA TYR A 10 -4.33 -3.97 -4.15
C TYR A 10 -4.60 -5.41 -4.61
N ASP A 11 -4.25 -6.37 -3.77
CA ASP A 11 -4.47 -7.81 -3.91
C ASP A 11 -5.65 -8.31 -3.04
N LYS A 12 -6.17 -7.44 -2.17
CA LYS A 12 -7.32 -7.64 -1.28
C LYS A 12 -8.06 -6.31 -1.07
N PHE A 13 -9.28 -6.37 -0.55
CA PHE A 13 -10.10 -5.20 -0.21
C PHE A 13 -10.92 -5.47 1.05
N TYR A 14 -11.24 -4.41 1.80
CA TYR A 14 -12.22 -4.49 2.87
C TYR A 14 -13.63 -4.35 2.29
N TYR A 15 -14.52 -5.29 2.63
CA TYR A 15 -15.92 -5.30 2.24
C TYR A 15 -16.80 -4.91 3.42
N SER A 16 -17.39 -3.72 3.34
CA SER A 16 -18.09 -3.13 4.50
C SER A 16 -19.38 -3.83 4.89
N ALA A 17 -20.12 -4.45 3.95
CA ALA A 17 -21.38 -5.13 4.28
C ALA A 17 -21.21 -6.30 5.24
N GLU A 18 -20.08 -7.00 5.16
CA GLU A 18 -19.80 -8.18 5.97
C GLU A 18 -18.63 -7.97 6.95
N ASN A 19 -18.14 -6.74 7.06
CA ASN A 19 -17.01 -6.38 7.94
C ASN A 19 -15.80 -7.34 7.79
N LYS A 20 -15.43 -7.66 6.55
CA LYS A 20 -14.38 -8.65 6.26
C LYS A 20 -13.43 -8.21 5.16
N VAL A 21 -12.20 -8.67 5.21
CA VAL A 21 -11.21 -8.48 4.15
C VAL A 21 -11.30 -9.66 3.17
N LEU A 22 -11.53 -9.38 1.90
CA LEU A 22 -11.65 -10.36 0.82
C LEU A 22 -10.47 -10.26 -0.15
N PRO A 23 -10.01 -11.40 -0.72
CA PRO A 23 -9.00 -11.38 -1.76
C PRO A 23 -9.57 -10.78 -3.06
N PHE A 24 -8.73 -10.19 -3.89
CA PHE A 24 -9.10 -9.70 -5.22
C PHE A 24 -9.81 -10.77 -6.07
N ASN A 25 -9.40 -12.04 -5.94
CA ASN A 25 -9.98 -13.17 -6.65
C ASN A 25 -11.45 -13.47 -6.29
N ALA A 26 -11.99 -12.85 -5.24
CA ALA A 26 -13.43 -12.88 -4.95
C ALA A 26 -14.24 -12.06 -5.98
N LEU A 27 -13.59 -11.17 -6.73
CA LEU A 27 -14.19 -10.34 -7.77
C LEU A 27 -13.99 -10.96 -9.15
N ASN A 28 -15.02 -10.87 -9.98
CA ASN A 28 -14.96 -11.20 -11.39
C ASN A 28 -15.95 -10.33 -12.17
N LYS A 29 -15.98 -10.49 -13.50
CA LYS A 29 -16.85 -9.70 -14.38
C LYS A 29 -18.35 -9.86 -14.05
N SER A 30 -18.79 -11.00 -13.54
CA SER A 30 -20.21 -11.25 -13.26
C SER A 30 -20.65 -10.75 -11.88
N ASN A 31 -19.76 -10.65 -10.89
CA ASN A 31 -20.14 -10.35 -9.51
C ASN A 31 -19.63 -9.01 -8.96
N TYR A 32 -18.72 -8.31 -9.63
CA TYR A 32 -18.07 -7.11 -9.05
C TYR A 32 -19.07 -6.00 -8.68
N LYS A 33 -20.21 -5.92 -9.38
CA LYS A 33 -21.29 -4.96 -9.10
C LYS A 33 -21.92 -5.17 -7.72
N THR A 34 -21.96 -6.40 -7.21
CA THR A 34 -22.46 -6.72 -5.86
C THR A 34 -21.60 -6.11 -4.76
N TYR A 35 -20.31 -5.94 -5.04
CA TYR A 35 -19.36 -5.31 -4.13
C TYR A 35 -19.25 -3.79 -4.35
N GLU A 36 -19.89 -3.26 -5.38
CA GLU A 36 -19.74 -1.87 -5.78
C GLU A 36 -20.16 -0.92 -4.65
N HIS A 37 -19.44 0.20 -4.52
CA HIS A 37 -19.58 1.18 -3.43
C HIS A 37 -19.21 0.70 -2.02
N GLN A 38 -18.95 -0.60 -1.82
CA GLN A 38 -18.69 -1.22 -0.52
C GLN A 38 -17.27 -1.79 -0.39
N MET A 39 -16.42 -1.54 -1.39
CA MET A 39 -15.00 -1.91 -1.37
C MET A 39 -14.15 -0.74 -0.86
N PHE A 40 -13.30 -1.01 0.12
CA PHE A 40 -12.38 -0.04 0.71
C PHE A 40 -10.97 -0.61 0.83
N CYS A 41 -10.02 0.25 1.18
CA CYS A 41 -8.66 -0.15 1.49
C CYS A 41 -8.67 -1.26 2.55
N PRO A 42 -7.97 -2.38 2.29
CA PRO A 42 -7.96 -3.51 3.23
C PRO A 42 -7.24 -3.22 4.55
N ASP A 43 -6.45 -2.15 4.60
CA ASP A 43 -5.67 -1.78 5.79
C ASP A 43 -6.36 -0.68 6.60
N CYS A 44 -6.64 0.48 5.98
CA CYS A 44 -7.27 1.59 6.69
C CYS A 44 -8.79 1.59 6.68
N GLN A 45 -9.44 0.76 5.85
CA GLN A 45 -10.90 0.66 5.71
C GLN A 45 -11.63 1.96 5.29
N GLU A 46 -10.92 3.07 5.05
CA GLU A 46 -11.51 4.37 4.70
C GLU A 46 -11.49 4.67 3.19
N ALA A 47 -10.37 4.39 2.50
CA ALA A 47 -10.25 4.78 1.11
C ALA A 47 -11.09 3.88 0.19
N LYS A 48 -12.17 4.43 -0.39
CA LYS A 48 -13.01 3.73 -1.37
C LYS A 48 -12.21 3.24 -2.58
N LEU A 49 -12.41 1.97 -2.91
CA LEU A 49 -11.88 1.30 -4.08
C LEU A 49 -12.99 1.06 -5.11
N HIS A 50 -12.59 0.78 -6.34
CA HIS A 50 -13.46 0.29 -7.41
C HIS A 50 -12.70 -0.73 -8.25
N TYR A 51 -13.46 -1.66 -8.82
CA TYR A 51 -12.96 -2.64 -9.75
C TYR A 51 -12.82 -2.00 -11.13
N VAL A 52 -11.62 -2.05 -11.69
CA VAL A 52 -11.35 -1.63 -13.07
C VAL A 52 -11.42 -2.85 -13.96
N TYR A 53 -12.48 -2.90 -14.75
CA TYR A 53 -12.61 -3.88 -15.81
C TYR A 53 -11.79 -3.41 -17.02
N ASN A 54 -10.71 -4.13 -17.33
CA ASN A 54 -10.03 -4.07 -18.63
C ASN A 54 -9.80 -5.51 -19.10
N THR A 55 -9.89 -5.75 -20.41
CA THR A 55 -9.77 -7.09 -21.00
C THR A 55 -8.38 -7.72 -20.82
N LYS A 56 -7.35 -6.90 -20.53
CA LYS A 56 -5.97 -7.38 -20.35
C LYS A 56 -5.57 -7.61 -18.88
N THR A 57 -5.96 -6.71 -17.97
CA THR A 57 -5.46 -6.71 -16.58
C THR A 57 -6.49 -6.11 -15.62
N PRO A 58 -7.49 -6.90 -15.19
CA PRO A 58 -8.41 -6.49 -14.15
C PRO A 58 -7.67 -6.16 -12.85
N HIS A 59 -8.06 -5.08 -12.17
CA HIS A 59 -7.41 -4.66 -10.94
C HIS A 59 -8.33 -3.79 -10.08
N LEU A 60 -7.97 -3.66 -8.80
CA LEU A 60 -8.59 -2.70 -7.89
C LEU A 60 -7.88 -1.35 -7.97
N LYS A 61 -8.65 -0.27 -7.98
CA LYS A 61 -8.14 1.10 -8.00
C LYS A 61 -8.85 1.96 -6.96
N GLN A 62 -8.09 2.86 -6.33
CA GLN A 62 -8.64 3.88 -5.44
C GLN A 62 -9.47 4.90 -6.23
N LYS A 63 -10.63 5.31 -5.70
CA LYS A 63 -11.43 6.38 -6.32
C LYS A 63 -10.69 7.73 -6.25
N PRO A 64 -10.80 8.64 -7.24
CA PRO A 64 -9.99 9.86 -7.33
C PRO A 64 -10.03 10.83 -6.14
N LYS A 65 -11.06 10.76 -5.29
CA LYS A 65 -11.23 11.59 -4.09
C LYS A 65 -11.25 10.78 -2.78
N ALA A 66 -11.01 9.47 -2.85
CA ALA A 66 -10.95 8.64 -1.67
C ALA A 66 -9.60 8.86 -0.99
N SER A 67 -9.59 9.42 0.21
CA SER A 67 -8.39 9.53 1.04
C SER A 67 -8.21 8.29 1.88
N HIS A 68 -6.96 7.94 2.16
CA HIS A 68 -6.65 6.96 3.19
C HIS A 68 -6.48 7.68 4.52
N LYS A 69 -6.73 6.98 5.63
CA LYS A 69 -6.29 7.38 6.97
C LYS A 69 -4.78 7.62 7.00
N ASN A 70 -4.31 8.49 7.90
CA ASN A 70 -2.88 8.68 8.19
C ASN A 70 -2.21 7.33 8.46
N HIS A 71 -0.94 7.22 8.07
CA HIS A 71 -0.10 6.02 8.19
C HIS A 71 -0.55 4.80 7.39
N CYS A 72 -1.59 4.90 6.56
CA CYS A 72 -1.99 3.79 5.70
C CYS A 72 -0.85 3.46 4.71
N PRO A 73 -0.33 2.21 4.67
CA PRO A 73 0.75 1.81 3.77
C PRO A 73 0.45 2.08 2.29
N TYR A 74 -0.84 2.06 1.91
CA TYR A 74 -1.28 2.33 0.54
C TYR A 74 -1.22 3.82 0.13
N GLN A 75 -0.90 4.74 1.04
CA GLN A 75 -0.58 6.15 0.73
C GLN A 75 0.82 6.31 0.11
N TYR A 76 1.72 5.38 0.39
CA TYR A 76 3.12 5.46 -0.02
C TYR A 76 3.38 4.61 -1.28
N ILE A 77 4.43 4.98 -1.99
CA ILE A 77 5.04 4.13 -3.04
C ILE A 77 6.47 3.81 -2.64
N GLY A 78 6.97 2.65 -3.07
CA GLY A 78 8.40 2.36 -2.91
C GLY A 78 9.23 3.34 -3.73
N ALA A 79 10.33 3.81 -3.16
CA ALA A 79 11.33 4.56 -3.92
C ALA A 79 11.94 3.70 -5.05
N SER A 80 12.51 4.34 -6.07
CA SER A 80 13.20 3.61 -7.14
C SER A 80 14.42 2.88 -6.59
N LYS A 81 14.84 1.81 -7.28
CA LYS A 81 16.02 1.02 -6.87
C LYS A 81 17.27 1.90 -6.79
N GLU A 82 17.40 2.84 -7.73
CA GLU A 82 18.52 3.77 -7.81
C GLU A 82 18.53 4.75 -6.64
N SER A 83 17.36 5.28 -6.25
CA SER A 83 17.23 6.16 -5.09
C SER A 83 17.50 5.42 -3.78
N ILE A 84 17.01 4.18 -3.67
CA ILE A 84 17.30 3.30 -2.54
C ILE A 84 18.80 3.07 -2.46
N LYS A 85 19.44 2.63 -3.55
CA LYS A 85 20.88 2.36 -3.58
C LYS A 85 21.68 3.59 -3.16
N ARG A 86 21.41 4.74 -3.77
CA ARG A 86 22.09 6.00 -3.43
C ARG A 86 21.95 6.37 -1.96
N HIS A 87 20.78 6.13 -1.36
CA HIS A 87 20.61 6.36 0.07
C HIS A 87 21.45 5.39 0.90
N PHE A 88 21.42 4.10 0.60
CA PHE A 88 22.22 3.10 1.32
C PHE A 88 23.73 3.32 1.17
N ASP A 89 24.20 3.82 0.02
CA ASP A 89 25.61 4.19 -0.20
C ASP A 89 26.09 5.35 0.72
N THR A 90 25.17 6.07 1.38
CA THR A 90 25.50 7.15 2.34
C THR A 90 25.50 6.69 3.80
N LEU A 91 25.15 5.43 4.08
CA LEU A 91 25.01 4.90 5.44
C LEU A 91 26.22 4.04 5.82
N THR A 92 26.54 4.00 7.11
CA THR A 92 27.47 3.00 7.67
C THR A 92 26.79 1.66 7.86
N ASP A 93 27.55 0.56 7.93
CA ASP A 93 27.02 -0.78 8.21
C ASP A 93 26.14 -0.83 9.47
N GLU A 94 26.53 -0.08 10.50
CA GLU A 94 25.77 0.05 11.75
C GLU A 94 24.40 0.72 11.51
N GLN A 95 24.37 1.83 10.77
CA GLN A 95 23.12 2.53 10.42
C GLN A 95 22.21 1.67 9.55
N ILE A 96 22.78 0.87 8.64
CA ILE A 96 22.05 -0.12 7.86
C ILE A 96 21.42 -1.15 8.79
N GLY A 97 22.18 -1.67 9.76
CA GLY A 97 21.70 -2.58 10.81
C GLY A 97 20.50 -2.01 11.57
N TYR A 98 20.59 -0.78 12.08
CA TYR A 98 19.48 -0.13 12.78
C TYR A 98 18.25 0.05 11.91
N LYS A 99 18.45 0.37 10.62
CA LYS A 99 17.35 0.53 9.67
C LYS A 99 16.64 -0.79 9.39
N LEU A 100 17.39 -1.89 9.23
CA LEU A 100 16.85 -3.23 9.05
C LEU A 100 16.08 -3.71 10.29
N ASP A 101 16.66 -3.53 11.48
CA ASP A 101 16.03 -3.88 12.75
C ASP A 101 14.71 -3.12 12.97
N SER A 102 14.69 -1.82 12.66
CA SER A 102 13.46 -1.01 12.63
C SER A 102 12.42 -1.54 11.64
N MET A 103 12.83 -1.89 10.41
CA MET A 103 11.94 -2.47 9.40
C MET A 103 11.35 -3.82 9.84
N ILE A 104 12.17 -4.71 10.42
CA ILE A 104 11.73 -6.02 10.91
C ILE A 104 10.72 -5.84 12.03
N ARG A 105 11.01 -4.99 13.03
CA ARG A 105 10.04 -4.66 14.07
C ARG A 105 8.73 -4.16 13.48
N TYR A 106 8.77 -3.25 12.52
CA TYR A 106 7.56 -2.77 11.86
C TYR A 106 6.79 -3.86 11.10
N LEU A 107 7.48 -4.76 10.40
CA LEU A 107 6.84 -5.80 9.58
C LEU A 107 6.31 -6.98 10.40
N CYS A 108 6.98 -7.32 11.50
CA CYS A 108 6.70 -8.51 12.30
C CYS A 108 5.84 -8.23 13.54
N THR A 109 5.58 -6.97 13.88
CA THR A 109 4.70 -6.62 15.00
C THR A 109 3.25 -6.44 14.52
N ASP A 110 2.28 -6.76 15.38
CA ASP A 110 0.87 -6.60 15.05
C ASP A 110 0.49 -5.13 14.79
N LYS A 111 -0.63 -4.95 14.08
CA LYS A 111 -1.10 -3.65 13.62
C LYS A 111 -1.37 -2.68 14.78
N ASN A 112 -1.92 -3.15 15.89
CA ASN A 112 -2.28 -2.28 17.02
C ASN A 112 -1.03 -1.72 17.67
N THR A 113 0.00 -2.55 17.80
CA THR A 113 1.30 -2.09 18.32
C THR A 113 2.00 -1.15 17.35
N ARG A 114 1.92 -1.38 16.03
CA ARG A 114 2.49 -0.45 15.04
C ARG A 114 1.91 0.96 15.16
N GLU A 115 0.59 1.10 15.30
CA GLU A 115 -0.07 2.41 15.44
C GLU A 115 0.41 3.20 16.67
N ALA A 116 0.91 2.53 17.72
CA ALA A 116 1.45 3.18 18.91
C ALA A 116 2.87 3.77 18.73
N TYR A 117 3.63 3.31 17.72
CA TYR A 117 5.04 3.69 17.51
C TYR A 117 5.26 4.63 16.32
N LEU A 118 4.23 4.92 15.52
CA LEU A 118 4.38 5.63 14.26
C LEU A 118 3.75 7.01 14.33
N THR A 119 4.59 8.04 14.36
CA THR A 119 4.13 9.40 14.10
C THR A 119 4.16 9.70 12.59
N ASP A 120 3.39 10.69 12.13
CA ASP A 120 3.42 11.15 10.72
C ASP A 120 4.82 11.61 10.30
N GLU A 121 5.62 12.07 11.26
CA GLU A 121 7.01 12.48 11.07
C GLU A 121 7.94 11.29 10.77
N ASP A 122 7.76 10.16 11.45
CA ASP A 122 8.65 9.00 11.35
C ASP A 122 8.54 8.29 10.00
N MET A 123 7.31 8.20 9.47
CA MET A 123 7.05 7.62 8.15
C MET A 123 7.53 8.51 7.01
N GLY A 124 7.32 9.84 7.14
CA GLY A 124 7.75 10.80 6.12
C GLY A 124 9.26 10.92 5.95
N LYS A 125 10.03 10.56 6.99
CA LYS A 125 11.51 10.58 7.01
C LYS A 125 12.14 9.31 6.42
N ASN A 126 11.36 8.24 6.18
CA ASN A 126 11.91 7.01 5.62
C ASN A 126 12.13 7.14 4.10
N LEU A 127 13.37 7.43 3.70
CA LEU A 127 13.82 7.61 2.31
C LEU A 127 13.52 6.43 1.36
N CYS A 128 13.13 5.26 1.89
CA CYS A 128 12.73 4.11 1.07
C CYS A 128 11.25 4.16 0.62
N ILE A 129 10.44 5.05 1.18
CA ILE A 129 9.04 5.26 0.83
C ILE A 129 8.79 6.73 0.46
N LEU A 130 7.96 6.96 -0.55
CA LEU A 130 7.64 8.30 -1.05
C LEU A 130 6.15 8.61 -0.86
N TRP A 131 5.84 9.81 -0.38
CA TRP A 131 4.48 10.34 -0.34
C TRP A 131 3.93 10.55 -1.76
N LYS A 132 2.74 10.05 -2.04
CA LYS A 132 2.11 10.17 -3.36
C LYS A 132 1.71 11.62 -3.72
N SER A 133 1.56 12.53 -2.76
CA SER A 133 1.09 13.91 -3.01
C SER A 133 2.13 14.86 -3.63
N LYS A 134 3.36 14.40 -3.93
CA LYS A 134 4.40 15.19 -4.62
C LYS A 134 4.83 14.67 -6.00
N THR A 135 4.02 13.84 -6.66
CA THR A 135 4.21 13.53 -8.10
C THR A 135 3.06 14.07 -8.93
N ARG A 136 2.97 15.40 -9.04
CA ARG A 136 2.35 16.10 -10.17
C ARG A 136 3.42 16.97 -10.82
N HIS A 137 4.32 16.37 -11.57
CA HIS A 137 5.07 17.03 -12.63
C HIS A 137 5.47 15.95 -13.62
N PHE A 138 4.66 15.80 -14.66
CA PHE A 138 5.07 15.75 -16.06
C PHE A 138 3.91 16.32 -16.88
#